data_AF-A0A1S2P687-F1
#
_entry.id   AF-A0A1S2P687-F1
#
_cell.length_a   1.000
_cell.length_b   1.000
_cell.length_c   1.000
_cell.angle_alpha   90.00
_cell.angle_beta   90.00
_cell.angle_gamma   90.00
#
_symmetry.space_group_name_H-M   'P 1'
#
loop_
_entity.id
_entity.type
_entity.pdbx_description
1 polymer ?
#
loop_
_entity_poly.entity_id
_entity_poly.type
_entity_poly.pdbx_seq_one_letter_code
_entity_poly.pdbx_strand_id
1 'polypeptide(L)'
;MTLHSDAVRVLERYGDQQGLRGVYLDHLREHPDGMWKDCADGHVTASALVIDPEGERVLLTLHRKLRMWLQMGGHCERTDPTLATAALREATEESGIPGLRMLRDEPVRLDRHHTPCAWHLDVQYAAVAPRGAVEAISDESLDLRWFAYHEVADVADESVVRLLEATRARL
;
A
#
# COMPACT_ATOMS: atom_id res chain seq x y z
N MET A 1 19.87 -5.98 8.15
CA MET A 1 19.35 -5.40 6.90
C MET A 1 18.67 -4.10 7.29
N THR A 2 18.89 -3.00 6.58
CA THR A 2 18.15 -1.74 6.80
C THR A 2 16.93 -1.71 5.90
N LEU A 3 15.90 -0.94 6.25
CA LEU A 3 14.71 -0.79 5.40
C LEU A 3 15.07 -0.30 3.99
N HIS A 4 16.03 0.62 3.87
CA HIS A 4 16.55 1.06 2.57
C HIS A 4 17.11 -0.11 1.75
N SER A 5 17.96 -0.96 2.36
CA SER A 5 18.51 -2.12 1.64
C SER A 5 17.45 -3.15 1.29
N ASP A 6 16.38 -3.26 2.09
CA ASP A 6 15.22 -4.07 1.76
C ASP A 6 14.45 -3.51 0.56
N ALA A 7 14.17 -2.21 0.55
CA ALA A 7 13.46 -1.54 -0.53
C ALA A 7 14.19 -1.70 -1.87
N VAL A 8 15.50 -1.47 -1.90
CA VAL A 8 16.32 -1.70 -3.10
C VAL A 8 16.23 -3.15 -3.56
N ARG A 9 16.38 -4.12 -2.63
CA ARG A 9 16.29 -5.56 -2.94
C ARG A 9 14.92 -5.96 -3.50
N VAL A 10 13.83 -5.44 -2.93
CA VAL A 10 12.46 -5.68 -3.38
C VAL A 10 12.28 -5.12 -4.79
N LEU A 11 12.71 -3.88 -5.02
CA LEU A 11 12.60 -3.21 -6.32
C LEU A 11 13.45 -3.88 -7.39
N GLU A 12 14.67 -4.31 -7.10
CA GLU A 12 15.53 -5.04 -8.05
C GLU A 12 14.93 -6.37 -8.50
N ARG A 13 14.19 -7.04 -7.61
CA ARG A 13 13.51 -8.31 -7.89
C ARG A 13 12.14 -8.15 -8.53
N TYR A 14 11.55 -6.96 -8.46
CA TYR A 14 10.25 -6.69 -9.05
C TYR A 14 10.33 -6.76 -10.58
N GLY A 15 9.63 -7.73 -11.19
CA GLY A 15 9.73 -8.04 -12.62
C GLY A 15 8.94 -7.13 -13.54
N ASP A 16 7.96 -6.41 -13.00
CA ASP A 16 7.00 -5.60 -13.76
C ASP A 16 7.35 -4.10 -13.70
N GLN A 17 6.59 -3.29 -14.47
CA GLN A 17 6.68 -1.82 -14.47
C GLN A 17 8.13 -1.29 -14.57
N GLN A 18 8.96 -1.87 -15.44
CA GLN A 18 10.41 -1.64 -15.51
C GLN A 18 10.81 -0.16 -15.50
N GLY A 19 10.06 0.70 -16.21
CA GLY A 19 10.30 2.15 -16.22
C GLY A 19 10.06 2.80 -14.86
N LEU A 20 8.93 2.52 -14.21
CA LEU A 20 8.61 3.09 -12.89
C LEU A 20 9.53 2.54 -11.81
N ARG A 21 9.82 1.23 -11.86
CA ARG A 21 10.81 0.58 -10.99
C ARG A 21 12.19 1.23 -11.12
N GLY A 22 12.61 1.58 -12.34
CA GLY A 22 13.85 2.32 -12.59
C GLY A 22 13.87 3.68 -11.90
N VAL A 23 12.78 4.44 -12.02
CA VAL A 23 12.61 5.72 -11.31
C VAL A 23 12.80 5.56 -9.80
N TYR A 24 12.27 4.49 -9.19
CA TYR A 24 12.42 4.28 -7.74
C TYR A 24 13.86 3.95 -7.36
N LEU A 25 14.51 3.08 -8.14
CA LEU A 25 15.90 2.69 -7.88
C LEU A 25 16.86 3.87 -8.06
N ASP A 26 16.63 4.71 -9.08
CA ASP A 26 17.43 5.91 -9.29
C ASP A 26 17.19 6.94 -8.18
N HIS A 27 15.93 7.14 -7.77
CA HIS A 27 15.58 8.00 -6.64
C HIS A 27 16.30 7.58 -5.35
N LEU A 28 16.27 6.29 -4.99
CA LEU A 28 16.95 5.80 -3.78
C LEU A 28 18.49 5.86 -3.88
N ARG A 29 19.06 5.93 -5.08
CA ARG A 29 20.50 6.14 -5.27
C ARG A 29 20.88 7.61 -5.10
N GLU A 30 20.05 8.51 -5.61
CA GLU A 30 20.29 9.95 -5.61
C GLU A 30 19.93 10.61 -4.27
N HIS A 31 18.93 10.06 -3.56
CA HIS A 31 18.40 10.56 -2.30
C HIS A 31 18.54 9.52 -1.19
N PRO A 32 19.63 9.56 -0.38
CA PRO A 32 19.84 8.64 0.73
C PRO A 32 18.75 8.68 1.81
N ASP A 33 18.00 9.78 1.87
CA ASP A 33 16.85 10.00 2.75
C ASP A 33 15.50 9.69 2.08
N GLY A 34 15.48 9.21 0.82
CA GLY A 34 14.28 8.91 0.03
C GLY A 34 13.38 7.79 0.57
N MET A 35 13.69 7.24 1.74
CA MET A 35 12.77 6.38 2.50
C MET A 35 11.85 7.17 3.43
N TRP A 36 12.19 8.42 3.74
CA TRP A 36 11.61 9.15 4.85
C TRP A 36 10.79 10.33 4.36
N LYS A 37 9.69 10.60 5.06
CA LYS A 37 8.77 11.70 4.78
C LYS A 37 9.44 13.07 4.61
N ASP A 38 10.56 13.29 5.30
CA ASP A 38 11.31 14.54 5.26
C ASP A 38 12.00 14.79 3.90
N CYS A 39 12.17 13.76 3.06
CA CYS A 39 12.69 13.90 1.71
C CYS A 39 11.63 14.56 0.81
N ALA A 40 11.79 15.86 0.58
CA ALA A 40 10.85 16.68 -0.20
C ALA A 40 10.88 16.39 -1.71
N ASP A 41 11.99 15.84 -2.22
CA ASP A 41 12.11 15.42 -3.63
C ASP A 41 11.28 14.17 -3.94
N GLY A 42 10.91 13.41 -2.90
CA GLY A 42 10.06 12.24 -2.97
C GLY A 42 10.48 11.17 -1.96
N HIS A 43 9.54 10.31 -1.57
CA HIS A 43 9.88 9.21 -0.67
C HIS A 43 9.02 7.97 -0.89
N VAL A 44 9.59 6.83 -0.51
CA VAL A 44 8.92 5.54 -0.57
C VAL A 44 7.82 5.46 0.48
N THR A 45 6.66 4.98 0.05
CA THR A 45 5.55 4.57 0.92
C THR A 45 5.24 3.10 0.70
N ALA A 46 4.54 2.50 1.66
CA ALA A 46 4.13 1.12 1.60
C ALA A 46 2.63 1.03 1.90
N SER A 47 1.88 0.36 1.01
CA SER A 47 0.43 0.24 1.13
C SER A 47 -0.01 -1.21 0.96
N ALA A 48 -1.17 -1.56 1.49
CA ALA A 48 -1.77 -2.88 1.30
C ALA A 48 -3.27 -2.79 1.07
N LEU A 49 -3.72 -3.44 -0.01
CA LEU A 49 -5.13 -3.71 -0.23
C LEU A 49 -5.56 -4.90 0.64
N VAL A 50 -6.39 -4.66 1.65
CA VAL A 50 -6.94 -5.73 2.47
C VAL A 50 -8.13 -6.37 1.76
N ILE A 51 -8.06 -7.68 1.59
CA ILE A 51 -9.04 -8.47 0.87
C ILE A 51 -9.62 -9.57 1.75
N ASP A 52 -10.88 -9.90 1.50
CA ASP A 52 -11.55 -11.10 1.96
C ASP A 52 -11.94 -11.92 0.72
N PRO A 53 -11.11 -12.92 0.33
CA PRO A 53 -11.36 -13.71 -0.87
C PRO A 53 -12.63 -14.57 -0.78
N GLU A 54 -13.01 -15.04 0.41
CA GLU A 54 -14.24 -15.83 0.59
C GLU A 54 -15.49 -14.97 0.36
N GLY A 55 -15.45 -13.72 0.80
CA GLY A 55 -16.52 -12.74 0.62
C GLY A 55 -16.46 -11.93 -0.68
N GLU A 56 -15.46 -12.18 -1.54
CA GLU A 56 -15.18 -11.43 -2.78
C GLU A 56 -15.21 -9.90 -2.60
N ARG A 57 -14.53 -9.41 -1.56
CA ARG A 57 -14.61 -8.00 -1.14
C ARG A 57 -13.27 -7.44 -0.67
N VAL A 58 -13.12 -6.13 -0.78
CA VAL A 58 -11.97 -5.37 -0.28
C VAL A 58 -12.39 -4.38 0.78
N LEU A 59 -11.50 -4.08 1.70
CA LEU A 59 -11.67 -3.01 2.67
C LEU A 59 -11.01 -1.74 2.12
N LEU A 60 -11.77 -0.65 2.07
CA LEU A 60 -11.27 0.67 1.68
C LEU A 60 -11.54 1.68 2.81
N THR A 61 -10.62 2.63 2.96
CA THR A 61 -10.76 3.77 3.86
C THR A 61 -11.19 5.02 3.09
N LEU A 62 -12.14 5.78 3.64
CA LEU A 62 -12.50 7.09 3.12
C LEU A 62 -11.56 8.14 3.70
N HIS A 63 -10.55 8.51 2.90
CA HIS A 63 -9.48 9.39 3.34
C HIS A 63 -10.00 10.81 3.63
N ARG A 64 -9.76 11.33 4.84
CA ARG A 64 -10.33 12.61 5.31
C ARG A 64 -10.05 13.82 4.43
N LYS A 65 -8.81 13.98 3.96
CA LYS A 65 -8.40 15.15 3.15
C LYS A 65 -8.83 15.03 1.69
N LEU A 66 -8.59 13.87 1.08
CA LEU A 66 -8.86 13.61 -0.33
C LEU A 66 -10.35 13.34 -0.61
N ARG A 67 -11.12 12.89 0.40
CA ARG A 67 -12.51 12.46 0.26
C ARG A 67 -12.69 11.40 -0.83
N MET A 68 -11.75 10.45 -0.87
CA MET A 68 -11.70 9.34 -1.82
C MET A 68 -11.57 8.02 -1.04
N TRP A 69 -12.13 6.95 -1.60
CA TRP A 69 -11.93 5.60 -1.10
C TRP A 69 -10.60 5.05 -1.61
N LEU A 70 -9.72 4.68 -0.69
CA LEU A 70 -8.35 4.23 -0.96
C LEU A 70 -8.03 2.95 -0.19
N GLN A 71 -6.97 2.26 -0.62
CA GLN A 71 -6.32 1.24 0.20
C GLN A 71 -5.61 1.88 1.40
N MET A 72 -5.34 1.09 2.44
CA MET A 72 -4.54 1.51 3.59
C MET A 72 -3.07 1.56 3.23
N GLY A 73 -2.33 2.51 3.81
CA GLY A 73 -0.92 2.69 3.52
C GLY A 73 -0.41 4.07 3.91
N GLY A 74 0.90 4.13 4.10
CA GLY A 74 1.52 5.31 4.67
C GLY A 74 3.03 5.35 4.56
N HIS A 75 3.60 6.23 5.38
CA HIS A 75 5.03 6.47 5.43
C HIS A 75 5.75 5.30 6.10
N CYS A 76 6.91 4.93 5.56
CA CYS A 76 7.78 3.98 6.23
C CYS A 76 8.34 4.55 7.54
N GLU A 77 8.42 3.71 8.57
CA GLU A 77 9.06 4.03 9.85
C GLU A 77 10.45 3.40 9.96
N ARG A 78 11.32 3.99 10.79
CA ARG A 78 12.67 3.45 11.05
C ARG A 78 12.66 2.08 11.73
N THR A 79 11.56 1.77 12.40
CA THR A 79 11.26 0.52 13.10
C THR A 79 10.81 -0.59 12.15
N ASP A 80 10.37 -0.26 10.93
CA ASP A 80 9.93 -1.25 9.94
C ASP A 80 11.13 -2.05 9.41
N PRO A 81 11.16 -3.38 9.59
CA PRO A 81 12.27 -4.19 9.09
C PRO A 81 12.24 -4.39 7.56
N THR A 82 11.07 -4.37 6.94
CA THR A 82 10.85 -4.52 5.50
C THR A 82 9.68 -3.68 4.98
N LEU A 83 9.61 -3.46 3.66
CA LEU A 83 8.45 -2.80 3.03
C LEU A 83 7.16 -3.58 3.26
N ALA A 84 7.22 -4.91 3.18
CA ALA A 84 6.06 -5.77 3.45
C ALA A 84 5.55 -5.60 4.89
N THR A 85 6.45 -5.47 5.87
CA THR A 85 6.05 -5.21 7.26
C THR A 85 5.49 -3.81 7.47
N ALA A 86 6.02 -2.79 6.78
CA ALA A 86 5.47 -1.44 6.81
C ALA A 86 4.04 -1.42 6.26
N ALA A 87 3.81 -2.00 5.07
CA ALA A 87 2.48 -2.11 4.49
C ALA A 87 1.49 -2.86 5.39
N LEU A 88 1.93 -3.94 6.03
CA LEU A 88 1.08 -4.73 6.94
C LEU A 88 0.77 -3.97 8.23
N ARG A 89 1.74 -3.20 8.76
CA ARG A 89 1.55 -2.33 9.93
C ARG A 89 0.49 -1.28 9.63
N GLU A 90 0.69 -0.49 8.57
CA GLU A 90 -0.27 0.55 8.15
C GLU A 90 -1.68 -0.04 7.96
N ALA A 91 -1.79 -1.16 7.23
CA ALA A 91 -3.08 -1.81 7.04
C ALA A 91 -3.72 -2.26 8.36
N THR A 92 -2.94 -2.76 9.32
CA THR A 92 -3.45 -3.18 10.63
C THR A 92 -3.90 -1.97 11.47
N GLU A 93 -3.10 -0.90 11.48
CA GLU A 93 -3.35 0.32 12.24
C GLU A 93 -4.57 1.09 11.72
N GLU A 94 -4.65 1.29 10.41
CA GLU A 94 -5.76 2.02 9.78
C GLU A 94 -7.06 1.22 9.76
N SER A 95 -6.98 -0.10 9.57
CA SER A 95 -8.19 -0.92 9.47
C SER A 95 -8.72 -1.42 10.82
N GLY A 96 -7.86 -1.39 11.85
CA GLY A 96 -8.14 -1.97 13.16
C GLY A 96 -8.32 -3.50 13.17
N ILE A 97 -7.93 -4.20 12.09
CA ILE A 97 -8.09 -5.66 11.97
C ILE A 97 -6.79 -6.35 12.41
N PRO A 98 -6.78 -7.07 13.54
CA PRO A 98 -5.62 -7.86 13.91
C PRO A 98 -5.51 -9.12 13.03
N GLY A 99 -4.30 -9.64 12.89
CA GLY A 99 -4.07 -10.93 12.23
C GLY A 99 -4.18 -10.90 10.70
N LEU A 100 -4.09 -9.72 10.09
CA LEU A 100 -3.85 -9.59 8.66
C LEU A 100 -2.58 -10.36 8.28
N ARG A 101 -2.58 -10.99 7.11
CA ARG A 101 -1.42 -11.70 6.56
C ARG A 101 -1.19 -11.25 5.13
N MET A 102 0.06 -11.03 4.75
CA MET A 102 0.38 -10.74 3.36
C MET A 102 -0.12 -11.87 2.45
N LEU A 103 -0.74 -11.51 1.32
CA LEU A 103 -1.16 -12.49 0.32
C LEU A 103 0.07 -13.21 -0.26
N ARG A 104 1.12 -12.43 -0.52
CA ARG A 104 2.46 -12.85 -0.98
C ARG A 104 3.50 -11.89 -0.40
N ASP A 105 4.76 -12.31 -0.38
CA ASP A 105 5.87 -11.49 0.13
C ASP A 105 6.31 -10.42 -0.89
N GLU A 106 5.90 -10.54 -2.15
CA GLU A 106 6.20 -9.62 -3.24
C GLU A 106 5.15 -8.50 -3.39
N PRO A 107 5.57 -7.29 -3.83
CA PRO A 107 4.62 -6.25 -4.22
C PRO A 107 3.68 -6.74 -5.33
N VAL A 108 2.44 -6.32 -5.23
CA VAL A 108 1.45 -6.48 -6.30
C VAL A 108 1.77 -5.51 -7.43
N ARG A 109 1.96 -4.23 -7.09
CA ARG A 109 2.18 -3.13 -8.05
C ARG A 109 3.04 -2.02 -7.45
N LEU A 110 3.54 -1.15 -8.32
CA LEU A 110 4.12 0.14 -7.95
C LEU A 110 3.19 1.26 -8.42
N ASP A 111 3.10 2.34 -7.64
CA ASP A 111 2.34 3.53 -8.02
C ASP A 111 3.02 4.82 -7.58
N ARG A 112 3.03 5.82 -8.46
CA ARG A 112 3.62 7.13 -8.16
C ARG A 112 2.58 8.21 -8.29
N HIS A 113 2.36 8.92 -7.20
CA HIS A 113 1.39 10.01 -7.13
C HIS A 113 1.92 11.17 -6.29
N HIS A 114 1.41 12.36 -6.56
CA HIS A 114 1.83 13.58 -5.87
C HIS A 114 0.89 13.86 -4.70
N THR A 115 1.45 14.08 -3.52
CA THR A 115 0.71 14.44 -2.31
C THR A 115 1.12 15.84 -1.84
N PRO A 116 0.44 16.42 -0.83
CA PRO A 116 0.84 17.72 -0.29
C PRO A 116 2.24 17.76 0.34
N CYS A 117 2.86 16.61 0.67
CA CYS A 117 4.22 16.59 1.24
C CYS A 117 5.31 16.39 0.19
N ALA A 118 5.15 15.47 -0.75
CA ALA A 118 6.10 15.20 -1.83
C ALA A 118 5.49 14.26 -2.88
N TRP A 119 6.31 13.80 -3.82
CA TRP A 119 6.01 12.58 -4.55
C TRP A 119 6.06 11.37 -3.62
N HIS A 120 4.99 10.58 -3.61
CA HIS A 120 5.01 9.24 -3.03
C HIS A 120 5.43 8.24 -4.10
N LEU A 121 6.39 7.39 -3.75
CA LEU A 121 6.84 6.24 -4.53
C LEU A 121 6.28 4.99 -3.86
N ASP A 122 5.00 4.72 -4.10
CA ASP A 122 4.24 3.72 -3.38
C ASP A 122 4.55 2.30 -3.86
N VAL A 123 4.81 1.41 -2.90
CA VAL A 123 4.99 -0.02 -3.10
C VAL A 123 3.75 -0.72 -2.56
N GLN A 124 2.92 -1.22 -3.48
CA GLN A 124 1.58 -1.72 -3.18
C GLN A 124 1.57 -3.22 -3.00
N TYR A 125 1.09 -3.68 -1.86
CA TYR A 125 0.90 -5.08 -1.51
C TYR A 125 -0.59 -5.44 -1.42
N ALA A 126 -0.87 -6.71 -1.17
CA ALA A 126 -2.19 -7.19 -0.76
C ALA A 126 -2.08 -7.99 0.53
N ALA A 127 -3.06 -7.83 1.41
CA ALA A 127 -3.16 -8.54 2.67
C ALA A 127 -4.52 -9.23 2.78
N VAL A 128 -4.55 -10.44 3.33
CA VAL A 128 -5.76 -11.23 3.53
C VAL A 128 -6.24 -11.05 4.97
N ALA A 129 -7.50 -10.66 5.10
CA ALA A 129 -8.16 -10.57 6.40
C ALA A 129 -8.49 -11.97 6.96
N PRO A 130 -8.44 -12.17 8.29
CA PRO A 130 -8.94 -13.38 8.89
C PRO A 130 -10.45 -13.51 8.67
N ARG A 131 -10.94 -14.74 8.64
CA ARG A 131 -12.37 -15.02 8.46
C ARG A 131 -13.19 -14.34 9.55
N GLY A 132 -14.23 -13.61 9.15
CA GLY A 132 -15.09 -12.86 10.07
C GLY A 132 -14.46 -11.61 10.66
N ALA A 133 -13.38 -11.09 10.06
CA ALA A 133 -12.81 -9.80 10.42
C ALA A 133 -13.88 -8.71 10.38
N VAL A 134 -13.86 -7.86 11.41
CA VAL A 134 -14.67 -6.66 11.52
C VAL A 134 -13.69 -5.49 11.60
N GLU A 135 -13.90 -4.52 10.74
CA GLU A 135 -13.13 -3.30 10.67
C GLU A 135 -13.44 -2.39 11.86
N ALA A 136 -12.44 -1.62 12.30
CA ALA A 136 -12.61 -0.60 13.32
C ALA A 136 -12.03 0.71 12.80
N ILE A 137 -12.89 1.72 12.67
CA ILE A 137 -12.51 3.04 12.14
C ILE A 137 -11.43 3.67 13.04
N SER A 138 -10.34 4.12 12.42
CA SER A 138 -9.30 4.93 13.06
C SER A 138 -9.66 6.42 13.07
N ASP A 139 -8.98 7.22 13.91
CA ASP A 139 -9.15 8.68 13.96
C ASP A 139 -8.75 9.39 12.64
N GLU A 140 -8.07 8.69 11.72
CA GLU A 140 -7.60 9.23 10.44
C GLU A 140 -8.62 9.03 9.31
N SER A 141 -9.51 8.06 9.46
CA SER A 141 -10.52 7.69 8.47
C SER A 141 -11.83 8.43 8.73
N LEU A 142 -12.52 8.87 7.67
CA LEU A 142 -13.91 9.36 7.81
C LEU A 142 -14.90 8.21 7.87
N ASP A 143 -14.56 7.11 7.19
CA ASP A 143 -15.34 5.89 7.09
C ASP A 143 -14.40 4.76 6.68
N LEU A 144 -14.78 3.52 6.96
CA LEU A 144 -14.03 2.31 6.64
C LEU A 144 -15.05 1.24 6.29
N ARG A 145 -14.98 0.70 5.07
CA ARG A 145 -16.06 -0.16 4.56
C ARG A 145 -15.55 -1.25 3.64
N TRP A 146 -16.19 -2.41 3.74
CA TRP A 146 -16.09 -3.49 2.76
C TRP A 146 -16.92 -3.20 1.51
N PHE A 147 -16.27 -3.30 0.35
CA PHE A 147 -16.86 -3.21 -0.98
C PHE A 147 -16.68 -4.52 -1.72
N ALA A 148 -17.73 -5.03 -2.36
CA ALA A 148 -17.58 -6.17 -3.25
C ALA A 148 -16.65 -5.78 -4.42
N TYR A 149 -15.88 -6.74 -4.95
CA TYR A 149 -14.90 -6.46 -6.00
C TYR A 149 -15.48 -5.75 -7.23
N HIS A 150 -16.74 -5.99 -7.56
CA HIS A 150 -17.41 -5.37 -8.70
C HIS A 150 -17.83 -3.92 -8.45
N GLU A 151 -17.97 -3.49 -7.18
CA GLU A 151 -18.34 -2.11 -6.82
C GLU A 151 -17.13 -1.17 -6.82
N VAL A 152 -15.90 -1.71 -6.77
CA VAL A 152 -14.68 -0.91 -6.55
C VAL A 152 -14.45 0.13 -7.65
N ALA A 153 -14.75 -0.21 -8.90
CA ALA A 153 -14.63 0.71 -10.03
C ALA A 153 -15.59 1.91 -9.96
N ASP A 154 -16.68 1.80 -9.19
CA ASP A 154 -17.67 2.86 -9.03
C ASP A 154 -17.32 3.83 -7.89
N VAL A 155 -16.44 3.43 -6.97
CA VAL A 155 -16.20 4.16 -5.71
C VAL A 155 -14.76 4.61 -5.49
N ALA A 156 -13.79 3.92 -6.09
CA ALA A 156 -12.36 4.15 -5.87
C ALA A 156 -11.69 4.73 -7.12
N ASP A 157 -10.45 5.19 -6.95
CA ASP A 157 -9.67 5.73 -8.06
C ASP A 157 -9.07 4.64 -8.96
N GLU A 158 -8.48 5.06 -10.07
CA GLU A 158 -7.87 4.13 -11.03
C GLU A 158 -6.69 3.34 -10.43
N SER A 159 -5.98 3.90 -9.44
CA SER A 159 -4.87 3.23 -8.76
C SER A 159 -5.37 2.02 -7.97
N VAL A 160 -6.43 2.19 -7.18
CA VAL A 160 -7.09 1.13 -6.42
C VAL A 160 -7.70 0.08 -7.35
N VAL A 161 -8.37 0.49 -8.44
CA VAL A 161 -8.95 -0.45 -9.41
C VAL A 161 -7.88 -1.35 -10.00
N ARG A 162 -6.77 -0.78 -10.49
CA ARG A 162 -5.64 -1.55 -11.03
C ARG A 162 -4.97 -2.43 -9.97
N LEU A 163 -4.89 -1.94 -8.73
CA LEU A 163 -4.38 -2.73 -7.60
C LEU A 163 -5.27 -3.94 -7.31
N LEU A 164 -6.59 -3.77 -7.30
CA LEU A 164 -7.55 -4.86 -7.14
C LEU A 164 -7.44 -5.90 -8.27
N GLU A 165 -7.43 -5.46 -9.52
CA GLU A 165 -7.32 -6.36 -10.68
C GLU A 165 -6.04 -7.21 -10.59
N ALA A 166 -4.90 -6.58 -10.31
CA ALA A 166 -3.63 -7.26 -10.15
C ALA A 166 -3.60 -8.16 -8.91
N THR A 167 -4.30 -7.81 -7.84
CA THR A 167 -4.43 -8.64 -6.64
C THR A 167 -5.23 -9.90 -6.94
N ARG A 168 -6.36 -9.76 -7.65
CA ARG A 168 -7.22 -10.89 -8.05
C ARG A 168 -6.51 -11.86 -8.98
N ALA A 169 -5.62 -11.39 -9.84
CA ALA A 169 -4.80 -12.24 -10.70
C ALA A 169 -3.77 -13.11 -9.93
N ARG A 170 -3.58 -12.86 -8.62
CA ARG A 170 -2.62 -13.57 -7.75
C ARG A 170 -3.29 -14.51 -6.73
N LEU A 171 -4.62 -14.55 -6.69
CA LEU A 171 -5.43 -15.48 -5.89
C LEU A 171 -5.35 -16.89 -6.46
#